data_AF-L1JCX0-F1
#
_entry.id   AF-L1JCX0-F1
#
_cell.length_a   1.000
_cell.length_b   1.000
_cell.length_c   1.000
_cell.angle_alpha   90.00
_cell.angle_beta   90.00
_cell.angle_gamma   90.00
#
_symmetry.space_group_name_H-M   'P 1'
#
loop_
_entity.id
_entity.type
_entity.pdbx_description
1 polymer ?
#
loop_
_entity_poly.entity_id
_entity_poly.type
_entity_poly.pdbx_seq_one_letter_code
_entity_poly.pdbx_strand_id
1 'polypeptide(L)'
;MLFFKKMEQTGLSVTYRGPRQTESWDRCLVVNFSSLQGIKTLPAQNTCLRPISAFQGGYDAVMVDKEKRKVMFVQATIAQKHSFKLSFFLKALKALNIPEGGEWKVEVVFLIPVEELARFEIKPIEDSGALKDYGWKRGEEAMQAEVAGISIL
;
A
#
# COMPACT_ATOMS: atom_id res chain seq x y z
N MET A 1 -11.86 -8.73 6.31
CA MET A 1 -10.57 -9.26 5.85
C MET A 1 -9.72 -9.55 7.09
N LEU A 2 -9.15 -10.75 7.21
CA LEU A 2 -8.31 -11.16 8.36
C LEU A 2 -7.13 -10.21 8.60
N PHE A 3 -6.60 -9.62 7.53
CA PHE A 3 -5.56 -8.59 7.56
C PHE A 3 -5.84 -7.47 8.58
N PHE A 4 -6.98 -6.77 8.47
CA PHE A 4 -7.29 -5.64 9.36
C PHE A 4 -7.43 -6.05 10.82
N LYS A 5 -8.05 -7.21 11.08
CA LYS A 5 -8.15 -7.76 12.44
C LYS A 5 -6.76 -8.00 13.04
N LYS A 6 -5.84 -8.57 12.25
CA LYS A 6 -4.46 -8.83 12.67
C LYS A 6 -3.68 -7.52 12.89
N MET A 7 -3.84 -6.55 11.99
CA MET A 7 -3.25 -5.21 12.13
C MET A 7 -3.72 -4.47 13.39
N GLU A 8 -4.99 -4.59 13.80
CA GLU A 8 -5.47 -3.96 15.05
C GLU A 8 -4.94 -4.65 16.31
N GLN A 9 -4.81 -5.99 16.28
CA GLN A 9 -4.48 -6.80 17.46
C GLN A 9 -2.98 -6.92 17.70
N THR A 10 -2.22 -7.27 16.67
CA THR A 10 -0.80 -7.67 16.81
C THR A 10 0.14 -6.93 15.86
N GLY A 11 -0.39 -6.20 14.88
CA GLY A 11 0.41 -5.84 13.71
C GLY A 11 0.65 -7.07 12.82
N LEU A 12 1.64 -7.00 11.94
CA LEU A 12 1.89 -8.03 10.94
C LEU A 12 3.37 -8.23 10.67
N SER A 13 3.86 -9.46 10.78
CA SER A 13 5.19 -9.83 10.30
C SER A 13 5.12 -10.16 8.81
N VAL A 14 5.96 -9.49 8.01
CA VAL A 14 6.03 -9.63 6.56
C VAL A 14 7.46 -9.94 6.13
N THR A 15 7.61 -10.73 5.07
CA THR A 15 8.93 -11.05 4.48
C THR A 15 9.05 -10.42 3.11
N TYR A 16 9.95 -9.46 2.94
CA TYR A 16 10.14 -8.80 1.65
C TYR A 16 10.90 -9.67 0.65
N ARG A 17 10.49 -9.59 -0.62
CA ARG A 17 11.20 -10.16 -1.76
C ARG A 17 12.55 -9.46 -1.92
N GLY A 18 13.64 -10.23 -1.95
CA GLY A 18 15.01 -9.69 -2.02
C GLY A 18 15.93 -10.41 -1.03
N PRO A 19 16.93 -9.74 -0.42
CA PRO A 19 17.85 -10.33 0.56
C PRO A 19 17.17 -10.63 1.92
N ARG A 20 16.02 -11.33 1.89
CA ARG A 20 15.28 -11.95 3.00
C ARG A 20 15.25 -11.12 4.28
N GLN A 21 14.74 -9.90 4.20
CA GLN A 21 14.44 -9.10 5.38
C GLN A 21 12.98 -9.32 5.80
N THR A 22 12.80 -9.93 6.97
CA THR A 22 11.52 -9.98 7.66
C THR A 22 11.39 -8.72 8.50
N GLU A 23 10.25 -8.03 8.36
CA GLU A 23 9.94 -6.82 9.12
C GLU A 23 8.60 -6.99 9.85
N SER A 24 8.47 -6.29 10.97
CA SER A 24 7.21 -6.20 11.70
C SER A 24 6.54 -4.87 11.38
N TRP A 25 5.38 -4.92 10.76
CA TRP A 25 4.48 -3.78 10.66
C TRP A 25 3.77 -3.58 11.99
N ASP A 26 3.92 -2.39 12.57
CA ASP A 26 3.26 -2.01 13.80
C ASP A 26 1.74 -2.06 13.66
N ARG A 27 1.07 -2.30 14.80
CA ARG A 27 -0.39 -2.17 14.86
C ARG A 27 -0.82 -0.74 14.53
N CYS A 28 -2.02 -0.62 13.98
CA CYS A 28 -2.62 0.65 13.58
C CYS A 28 -4.12 0.64 13.92
N LEU A 29 -4.69 1.82 14.15
CA LEU A 29 -6.13 1.95 14.22
C LEU A 29 -6.73 1.71 12.83
N VAL A 30 -7.78 0.90 12.70
CA VAL A 30 -8.46 0.72 11.42
C VAL A 30 -9.64 1.67 11.29
N VAL A 31 -9.66 2.44 10.21
CA VAL A 31 -10.71 3.42 9.90
C VAL A 31 -11.19 3.23 8.47
N ASN A 32 -12.49 3.31 8.24
CA ASN A 32 -13.02 3.24 6.87
C ASN A 32 -12.72 4.52 6.08
N PHE A 33 -12.39 4.38 4.81
CA PHE A 33 -11.98 5.46 3.93
C PHE A 33 -12.63 5.33 2.55
N SER A 34 -13.06 6.46 1.98
CA SER A 34 -13.45 6.54 0.58
C SER A 34 -12.67 7.64 -0.11
N SER A 35 -12.03 7.29 -1.22
CA SER A 35 -11.34 8.24 -2.11
C SER A 35 -12.30 9.25 -2.75
N LEU A 36 -13.62 9.01 -2.69
CA LEU A 36 -14.64 9.93 -3.18
C LEU A 36 -15.05 10.98 -2.13
N GLN A 37 -15.00 10.62 -0.85
CA GLN A 37 -15.37 11.51 0.26
C GLN A 37 -14.15 12.30 0.78
N GLY A 38 -12.95 11.74 0.61
CA GLY A 38 -11.71 12.30 1.13
C GLY A 38 -11.65 12.30 2.66
N ILE A 39 -10.53 12.81 3.19
CA ILE A 39 -10.36 13.04 4.62
C ILE A 39 -9.94 14.50 4.82
N LYS A 40 -10.67 15.23 5.66
CA LYS A 40 -10.37 16.65 5.96
C LYS A 40 -9.04 16.83 6.70
N THR A 41 -8.76 15.93 7.65
CA THR A 41 -7.56 15.98 8.48
C THR A 41 -7.00 14.58 8.66
N LEU A 42 -5.75 14.38 8.28
CA LEU A 42 -5.07 13.10 8.51
C LEU A 42 -5.05 12.76 10.01
N PRO A 43 -5.30 11.50 10.39
CA PRO A 43 -5.16 11.04 11.76
C PRO A 43 -3.80 11.40 12.35
N ALA A 44 -3.76 11.80 13.62
CA ALA A 44 -2.51 12.10 14.31
C ALA A 44 -1.69 10.84 14.59
N GLN A 45 -2.37 9.73 14.85
CA GLN A 45 -1.78 8.42 15.12
C GLN A 45 -1.68 7.56 13.85
N ASN A 46 -0.77 6.58 13.87
CA ASN A 46 -0.65 5.58 12.80
C ASN A 46 -1.99 4.88 12.54
N THR A 47 -2.48 4.99 11.31
CA THR A 47 -3.84 4.57 10.94
C THR A 47 -3.82 3.75 9.66
N CYS A 48 -4.56 2.64 9.69
CA CYS A 48 -4.85 1.82 8.53
C CYS A 48 -6.23 2.16 7.98
N LEU A 49 -6.23 2.86 6.86
CA LEU A 49 -7.43 3.22 6.12
C LEU A 49 -7.88 2.05 5.28
N ARG A 50 -9.09 1.56 5.57
CA ARG A 50 -9.77 0.51 4.83
C ARG A 50 -10.70 1.11 3.79
N PRO A 51 -10.53 0.84 2.49
CA PRO A 51 -11.49 1.22 1.46
C PRO A 51 -12.90 0.71 1.79
N ILE A 52 -13.91 1.56 1.67
CA ILE A 52 -15.32 1.18 1.90
C ILE A 52 -15.79 0.12 0.88
N SER A 53 -15.23 0.13 -0.33
CA SER A 53 -15.53 -0.83 -1.38
C SER A 53 -14.26 -1.33 -2.05
N ALA A 54 -14.20 -2.64 -2.28
CA ALA A 54 -13.12 -3.29 -3.03
C ALA A 54 -13.03 -2.80 -4.49
N PHE A 55 -14.09 -2.16 -5.02
CA PHE A 55 -14.11 -1.61 -6.37
C PHE A 55 -13.69 -0.13 -6.43
N GLN A 56 -13.43 0.52 -5.28
CA GLN A 56 -13.19 1.97 -5.21
C GLN A 56 -11.70 2.38 -5.17
N GLY A 57 -10.78 1.44 -5.23
CA GLY A 57 -9.35 1.72 -5.27
C GLY A 57 -8.59 0.45 -5.56
N GLY A 58 -7.59 0.53 -6.45
CA GLY A 58 -6.67 -0.57 -6.73
C GLY A 58 -5.74 -0.88 -5.55
N TYR A 59 -6.20 -0.78 -4.31
CA TYR A 59 -5.48 -1.06 -3.07
C TYR A 59 -6.48 -1.56 -2.03
N ASP A 60 -6.04 -2.44 -1.15
CA ASP A 60 -6.85 -3.04 -0.10
C ASP A 60 -6.70 -2.31 1.24
N ALA A 61 -5.59 -1.59 1.44
CA ALA A 61 -5.37 -0.74 2.60
C ALA A 61 -4.45 0.44 2.27
N VAL A 62 -4.57 1.52 3.05
CA VAL A 62 -3.59 2.63 3.07
C VAL A 62 -3.14 2.84 4.51
N MET A 63 -1.86 2.65 4.79
CA MET A 63 -1.26 2.94 6.09
C MET A 63 -0.66 4.33 6.05
N VAL A 64 -1.08 5.19 6.98
CA VAL A 64 -0.64 6.58 7.07
C VAL A 64 0.04 6.81 8.41
N ASP A 65 1.32 7.18 8.36
CA ASP A 65 2.12 7.63 9.49
C ASP A 65 2.47 9.10 9.28
N LYS A 66 1.75 9.97 9.98
CA LYS A 66 1.90 11.42 9.85
C LYS A 66 3.22 11.92 10.44
N GLU A 67 3.70 11.30 11.52
CA GLU A 67 4.95 11.69 12.17
C GLU A 67 6.15 11.40 11.26
N LYS A 68 6.15 10.24 10.61
CA LYS A 68 7.19 9.84 9.65
C LYS A 68 6.96 10.38 8.24
N ARG A 69 5.86 11.12 8.01
CA ARG A 69 5.42 11.59 6.68
C ARG A 69 5.43 10.46 5.64
N LYS A 70 4.85 9.32 6.00
CA LYS A 70 4.85 8.11 5.19
C LYS A 70 3.43 7.66 4.86
N VAL A 71 3.19 7.34 3.59
CA VAL A 71 1.99 6.65 3.13
C VAL A 71 2.42 5.35 2.46
N MET A 72 1.88 4.23 2.93
CA MET A 72 2.10 2.91 2.35
C MET A 72 0.78 2.32 1.90
N PHE A 73 0.66 2.09 0.60
CA PHE A 73 -0.47 1.39 0.02
C PHE A 73 -0.21 -0.11 0.01
N VAL A 74 -1.24 -0.90 0.35
CA VAL A 74 -1.15 -2.36 0.34
C VAL A 74 -2.13 -2.91 -0.69
N GLN A 75 -1.63 -3.76 -1.59
CA GLN A 75 -2.42 -4.59 -2.51
C GLN A 75 -2.29 -6.05 -2.10
N ALA A 76 -3.32 -6.62 -1.50
CA ALA A 76 -3.32 -8.00 -1.05
C ALA A 76 -3.85 -8.92 -2.16
N THR A 77 -3.08 -9.93 -2.54
CA THR A 77 -3.52 -10.87 -3.59
C THR A 77 -2.94 -12.27 -3.40
N ILE A 78 -3.69 -13.27 -3.87
CA ILE A 78 -3.22 -14.65 -3.98
C ILE A 78 -2.89 -15.02 -5.44
N ALA A 79 -3.11 -14.10 -6.38
CA ALA A 79 -2.80 -14.33 -7.79
C ALA A 79 -1.29 -14.22 -8.01
N GLN A 80 -0.75 -15.09 -8.85
CA GLN A 80 0.68 -15.03 -9.25
C GLN A 80 1.01 -13.82 -10.11
N LYS A 81 0.02 -13.16 -10.69
CA LYS A 81 0.20 -11.98 -11.52
C LYS A 81 -0.86 -10.94 -11.16
N HIS A 82 -0.44 -9.70 -10.98
CA HIS A 82 -1.35 -8.60 -10.65
C HIS A 82 -1.06 -7.37 -11.50
N SER A 83 -2.12 -6.69 -11.94
CA SER A 83 -2.00 -5.40 -12.62
C SER A 83 -1.64 -4.31 -11.62
N PHE A 84 -0.85 -3.33 -12.08
CA PHE A 84 -0.45 -2.20 -11.26
C PHE A 84 -0.86 -0.91 -11.94
N LYS A 85 -2.00 -0.37 -11.51
CA LYS A 85 -2.61 0.82 -12.10
C LYS A 85 -2.43 2.03 -11.20
N LEU A 86 -1.44 2.86 -11.54
CA LEU A 86 -0.93 3.90 -10.64
C LEU A 86 -1.94 5.03 -10.37
N SER A 87 -2.89 5.27 -11.28
CA SER A 87 -3.90 6.33 -11.14
C SER A 87 -4.78 6.17 -9.89
N PHE A 88 -5.03 4.94 -9.42
CA PHE A 88 -5.78 4.72 -8.19
C PHE A 88 -5.07 5.28 -6.96
N PHE A 89 -3.75 5.12 -6.88
CA PHE A 89 -2.93 5.61 -5.77
C PHE A 89 -2.84 7.13 -5.80
N LEU A 90 -2.65 7.72 -6.98
CA LEU A 90 -2.68 9.18 -7.16
C LEU A 90 -4.02 9.77 -6.68
N LYS A 91 -5.13 9.16 -7.07
CA LYS A 91 -6.48 9.60 -6.63
C LYS A 91 -6.62 9.54 -5.11
N ALA A 92 -6.10 8.49 -4.48
CA ALA A 92 -6.13 8.34 -3.03
C ALA A 92 -5.26 9.39 -2.31
N LEU A 93 -4.03 9.63 -2.79
CA LEU A 93 -3.15 10.66 -2.23
C LEU A 93 -3.80 12.06 -2.28
N LYS A 94 -4.45 12.39 -3.40
CA LYS A 94 -5.21 13.64 -3.53
C LYS A 94 -6.39 13.70 -2.56
N ALA A 95 -7.15 12.61 -2.43
CA ALA A 95 -8.27 12.53 -1.48
C ALA A 95 -7.83 12.60 -0.01
N LEU A 96 -6.58 12.22 0.28
CA LEU A 96 -5.94 12.32 1.59
C LEU A 96 -5.23 13.66 1.84
N ASN A 97 -5.21 14.56 0.84
CA ASN A 97 -4.48 15.82 0.87
C ASN A 97 -2.97 15.63 1.17
N ILE A 98 -2.37 14.54 0.64
CA ILE A 98 -0.91 14.34 0.73
C ILE A 98 -0.23 15.26 -0.29
N PRO A 99 0.65 16.19 0.15
CA PRO A 99 1.28 17.14 -0.74
C PRO A 99 2.26 16.45 -1.71
N GLU A 100 2.28 16.95 -2.94
CA GLU A 100 3.30 16.65 -3.94
C GLU A 100 4.63 17.34 -3.56
N GLY A 101 5.74 16.94 -4.20
CA GLY A 101 7.06 17.58 -3.99
C GLY A 101 8.04 16.78 -3.12
N GLY A 102 7.74 15.51 -2.83
CA GLY A 102 8.69 14.59 -2.21
C GLY A 102 8.86 14.72 -0.70
N GLU A 103 8.08 15.58 -0.02
CA GLU A 103 8.10 15.68 1.45
C GLU A 103 7.54 14.43 2.15
N TRP A 104 6.74 13.64 1.43
CA TRP A 104 6.13 12.42 1.91
C TRP A 104 6.71 11.21 1.18
N LYS A 105 7.08 10.18 1.93
CA LYS A 105 7.47 8.90 1.37
C LYS A 105 6.21 8.13 0.96
N VAL A 106 6.07 7.83 -0.33
CA VAL A 106 4.97 7.02 -0.87
C VAL A 106 5.48 5.65 -1.27
N GLU A 107 4.97 4.61 -0.62
CA GLU A 107 5.29 3.21 -0.89
C GLU A 107 4.05 2.46 -1.40
N VAL A 108 4.28 1.47 -2.25
CA VAL A 108 3.26 0.49 -2.65
C VAL A 108 3.82 -0.89 -2.40
N VAL A 109 3.10 -1.70 -1.63
CA VAL A 109 3.47 -3.07 -1.26
C VAL A 109 2.41 -4.03 -1.76
N PHE A 110 2.82 -5.01 -2.57
CA PHE A 110 2.02 -6.18 -2.89
C PHE A 110 2.19 -7.22 -1.77
N LEU A 111 1.11 -7.53 -1.07
CA LEU A 111 1.07 -8.50 0.02
C LEU A 111 0.52 -9.83 -0.48
N ILE A 112 1.34 -10.88 -0.47
CA ILE A 112 1.01 -12.18 -1.07
C ILE A 112 1.34 -13.33 -0.11
N PRO A 113 0.89 -14.58 -0.37
CA PRO A 113 1.40 -15.75 0.33
C PRO A 113 2.92 -15.87 0.18
N VAL A 114 3.61 -16.22 1.26
CA VAL A 114 5.09 -16.31 1.27
C VAL A 114 5.62 -17.33 0.26
N GLU A 115 4.84 -18.36 -0.05
CA GLU A 115 5.16 -19.41 -1.02
C GLU A 115 5.19 -18.90 -2.46
N GLU A 116 4.42 -17.84 -2.75
CA GLU A 116 4.32 -17.23 -4.08
C GLU A 116 5.35 -16.10 -4.28
N LEU A 117 6.12 -15.74 -3.24
CA LEU A 117 7.12 -14.67 -3.28
C LEU A 117 8.13 -14.82 -4.41
N ALA A 118 8.51 -16.03 -4.82
CA ALA A 118 9.48 -16.21 -5.90
C ALA A 118 8.87 -16.06 -7.30
N ARG A 119 7.55 -16.27 -7.43
CA ARG A 119 6.85 -16.40 -8.72
C ARG A 119 5.97 -15.21 -9.06
N PHE A 120 5.63 -14.38 -8.07
CA PHE A 120 4.72 -13.27 -8.28
C PHE A 120 5.24 -12.22 -9.28
N GLU A 121 4.38 -11.74 -10.15
CA GLU A 121 4.72 -10.76 -11.18
C GLU A 121 3.79 -9.54 -11.15
N ILE A 122 4.39 -8.35 -11.24
CA ILE A 122 3.68 -7.08 -11.37
C ILE A 122 3.56 -6.77 -12.87
N LYS A 123 2.45 -7.16 -13.50
CA LYS A 123 2.15 -6.82 -14.90
C LYS A 123 0.65 -7.03 -15.23
N PRO A 124 0.05 -6.20 -16.11
CA PRO A 124 0.66 -5.03 -16.76
C PRO A 124 0.81 -3.85 -15.78
N ILE A 125 1.71 -2.93 -16.12
CA ILE A 125 1.82 -1.61 -15.48
C ILE A 125 0.97 -0.64 -16.31
N GLU A 126 0.07 0.07 -15.66
CA GLU A 126 -0.81 1.06 -16.27
C GLU A 126 -0.60 2.43 -15.63
N ASP A 127 -0.78 3.48 -16.42
CA ASP A 127 -0.64 4.88 -16.00
C ASP A 127 0.77 5.24 -15.49
N SER A 128 1.81 4.74 -16.17
CA SER A 128 3.21 5.02 -15.84
C SER A 128 3.49 6.52 -15.70
N GLY A 129 4.19 6.89 -14.63
CA GLY A 129 4.49 8.27 -14.25
C GLY A 129 3.40 8.98 -13.44
N ALA A 130 2.27 8.34 -13.13
CA ALA A 130 1.22 8.98 -12.32
C ALA A 130 1.65 9.35 -10.89
N LEU A 131 2.69 8.73 -10.35
CA LEU A 131 3.25 9.03 -9.03
C LEU A 131 4.56 9.83 -9.08
N LYS A 132 4.92 10.41 -10.23
CA LYS A 132 6.20 11.12 -10.42
C LYS A 132 6.42 12.25 -9.42
N ASP A 133 5.36 12.99 -9.11
CA ASP A 133 5.41 14.14 -8.21
C ASP A 133 5.51 13.72 -6.72
N TYR A 134 5.46 12.40 -6.47
CA TYR A 134 5.70 11.73 -5.18
C TYR A 134 7.01 10.93 -5.18
N GLY A 135 7.93 11.23 -6.11
CA GLY A 135 9.27 10.65 -6.15
C GLY A 135 9.38 9.34 -6.94
N TRP A 136 8.30 8.84 -7.53
CA TRP A 136 8.35 7.63 -8.35
C TRP A 136 8.91 7.90 -9.75
N LYS A 137 9.87 7.10 -10.19
CA LYS A 137 10.42 7.22 -11.55
C LYS A 137 9.51 6.56 -12.59
N ARG A 138 9.19 7.32 -13.65
CA ARG A 138 8.42 6.80 -14.79
C ARG A 138 9.20 5.70 -15.50
N GLY A 139 8.56 4.55 -15.72
CA GLY A 139 9.16 3.37 -16.35
C GLY A 139 9.86 2.41 -15.38
N GLU A 140 10.06 2.81 -14.12
CA GLU A 140 10.67 1.98 -13.06
C GLU A 140 9.62 1.57 -12.00
N GLU A 141 8.32 1.70 -12.28
CA GLU A 141 7.27 1.52 -11.28
C GLU A 141 7.25 0.10 -10.69
N ALA A 142 7.40 -0.94 -11.51
CA ALA A 142 7.45 -2.31 -11.00
C ALA A 142 8.69 -2.60 -10.14
N MET A 143 9.79 -1.85 -10.32
CA MET A 143 11.00 -2.01 -9.50
C MET A 143 10.90 -1.25 -8.18
N GLN A 144 10.12 -0.16 -8.14
CA GLN A 144 9.89 0.66 -6.95
C GLN A 144 8.77 0.11 -6.06
N ALA A 145 7.82 -0.64 -6.63
CA ALA A 145 6.84 -1.37 -5.85
C ALA A 145 7.51 -2.54 -5.12
N GLU A 146 7.22 -2.66 -3.83
CA GLU A 146 7.72 -3.75 -3.01
C GLU A 146 6.77 -4.94 -3.08
N VAL A 147 7.32 -6.14 -2.90
CA VAL A 147 6.54 -7.37 -2.78
C VAL A 147 6.90 -8.02 -1.46
N ALA A 148 5.89 -8.27 -0.62
CA ALA A 148 6.04 -8.85 0.69
C ALA A 148 5.15 -10.08 0.85
N GLY A 149 5.70 -11.12 1.45
CA GLY A 149 5.05 -12.38 1.74
C GLY A 149 4.57 -12.45 3.18
N ILE A 150 3.42 -13.05 3.41
CA ILE A 150 2.94 -13.40 4.74
C ILE A 150 2.73 -14.91 4.86
N SER A 151 3.11 -15.46 6.00
CA SER A 151 2.70 -16.81 6.39
C SER A 151 1.24 -16.72 6.85
N ILE A 152 0.33 -17.18 6.01
CA ILE A 152 -1.08 -17.34 6.37
C ILE A 152 -1.16 -18.63 7.20
N LEU A 153 -1.06 -18.49 8.53
CA LEU A 153 -1.49 -19.53 9.47
C LEU A 153 -3.00 -19.43 9.69
#